data_AF-A0A9D2P899-F1
#
_entry.id   AF-A0A9D2P899-F1
#
_cell.length_a   1.000
_cell.length_b   1.000
_cell.length_c   1.000
_cell.angle_alpha   90.00
_cell.angle_beta   90.00
_cell.angle_gamma   90.00
#
_symmetry.space_group_name_H-M   'P 1'
#
loop_
_entity.id
_entity.type
_entity.pdbx_description
1 polymer ?
#
loop_
_entity_poly.entity_id
_entity_poly.type
_entity_poly.pdbx_seq_one_letter_code
_entity_poly.pdbx_strand_id
1 'polypeptide(L)'
;MEMTVRMPANYNVLSENEMTYTTGGAWTDWYAGLNVAGDVVGAVMTGVMIVNWLDMLGGARNWVAANKTNDLVTNLENGVKAWVDYTSASAWNAVRSIAATITAVGGTVLIGGIGIPYGLIGTAAALLTA
;
A
#
# COMPACT_ATOMS: atom_id res chain seq x y z
N MET A 1 -44.51 -1.27 -46.27
CA MET A 1 -43.61 -0.22 -45.74
C MET A 1 -42.51 -0.92 -44.99
N GLU A 2 -41.27 -0.86 -45.49
CA GLU A 2 -40.10 -1.39 -44.80
C GLU A 2 -39.78 -0.51 -43.59
N MET A 3 -39.66 -1.13 -42.42
CA MET A 3 -39.31 -0.43 -41.20
C MET A 3 -37.79 -0.45 -41.05
N THR A 4 -37.11 0.58 -41.53
CA THR A 4 -35.67 0.76 -41.31
C THR A 4 -35.46 1.24 -39.87
N VAL A 5 -35.02 0.34 -38.99
CA VAL A 5 -34.53 0.71 -37.65
C VAL A 5 -33.26 1.52 -37.83
N ARG A 6 -33.39 2.85 -37.89
CA ARG A 6 -32.25 3.77 -37.83
C ARG A 6 -31.96 4.03 -36.37
N MET A 7 -30.89 3.43 -35.85
CA MET A 7 -30.40 3.76 -34.51
C MET A 7 -30.11 5.28 -34.44
N PRO A 8 -30.47 5.98 -33.35
CA PRO A 8 -30.16 7.40 -33.17
C PRO A 8 -28.67 7.65 -33.36
N ALA A 9 -28.31 8.77 -34.00
CA ALA A 9 -26.96 9.15 -34.44
C ALA A 9 -25.87 9.23 -33.34
N ASN A 10 -26.20 8.89 -32.09
CA ASN A 10 -25.32 8.94 -30.93
C ASN A 10 -24.91 7.57 -30.38
N TYR A 11 -25.26 6.47 -31.06
CA TYR A 11 -24.63 5.17 -30.80
C TYR A 11 -23.43 5.00 -31.72
N ASN A 12 -22.43 5.88 -31.58
CA ASN A 12 -21.10 5.53 -32.02
C ASN A 12 -20.68 4.34 -31.17
N VAL A 13 -20.58 3.16 -31.79
CA VAL A 13 -19.88 2.04 -31.21
C VAL A 13 -18.47 2.55 -30.95
N LEU A 14 -18.15 2.82 -29.68
CA LEU A 14 -16.80 3.15 -29.26
C LEU A 14 -15.92 2.02 -29.78
N SER A 15 -15.07 2.31 -30.77
CA SER A 15 -14.09 1.34 -31.24
C SER A 15 -13.20 0.98 -30.05
N GLU A 16 -12.70 -0.27 -29.99
CA GLU A 16 -11.88 -0.76 -28.86
C GLU A 16 -10.70 0.17 -28.50
N ASN A 17 -10.28 1.02 -29.44
CA ASN A 17 -9.25 2.05 -29.27
C ASN A 17 -9.61 3.21 -28.33
N GLU A 18 -10.89 3.42 -27.99
CA GLU A 18 -11.34 4.47 -27.06
C GLU A 18 -11.71 3.94 -25.68
N MET A 19 -11.58 2.62 -25.46
CA MET A 19 -11.74 2.04 -24.14
C MET A 19 -10.43 2.20 -23.37
N THR A 20 -10.19 3.43 -22.89
CA THR A 20 -9.17 3.65 -21.87
C THR A 20 -9.60 2.83 -20.66
N TYR A 21 -8.96 1.68 -20.45
CA TYR A 21 -9.02 0.97 -19.19
C TYR A 21 -8.50 1.94 -18.12
N THR A 22 -9.40 2.65 -17.45
CA THR A 22 -9.08 3.21 -16.15
C THR A 22 -8.92 2.00 -15.24
N THR A 23 -7.67 1.57 -15.06
CA THR A 23 -7.32 0.60 -14.04
C THR A 23 -7.84 1.13 -12.70
N GLY A 24 -8.98 0.60 -12.27
CA GLY A 24 -9.54 0.84 -10.96
C GLY A 24 -8.57 0.30 -9.93
N GLY A 25 -7.84 1.20 -9.28
CA GLY A 25 -6.78 0.84 -8.35
C GLY A 25 -6.08 2.09 -7.85
N ALA A 26 -6.84 2.99 -7.24
CA ALA A 26 -6.39 4.29 -6.74
C ALA A 26 -5.45 4.20 -5.51
N TRP A 27 -4.37 3.43 -5.61
CA TRP A 27 -3.15 3.70 -4.84
C TRP A 27 -2.36 4.84 -5.47
N THR A 28 -2.33 4.88 -6.80
CA THR A 28 -1.74 5.96 -7.59
C THR A 28 -2.56 7.24 -7.54
N ASP A 29 -3.89 7.15 -7.41
CA ASP A 29 -4.78 8.33 -7.40
C ASP A 29 -4.73 9.11 -6.07
N TRP A 30 -4.47 8.44 -4.94
CA TRP A 30 -4.14 9.13 -3.68
C TRP A 30 -2.86 9.97 -3.83
N TYR A 31 -1.85 9.43 -4.49
CA TYR A 31 -0.61 10.15 -4.79
C TYR A 31 -0.83 11.24 -5.85
N ALA A 32 -1.63 10.99 -6.89
CA ALA A 32 -1.85 11.90 -8.02
C ALA A 32 -2.69 13.13 -7.63
N GLY A 33 -3.70 12.99 -6.76
CA GLY A 33 -4.59 14.07 -6.33
C GLY A 33 -3.94 15.19 -5.48
N LEU A 34 -2.69 15.00 -5.03
CA LEU A 34 -1.93 15.93 -4.18
C LEU A 34 -0.94 16.84 -4.94
N ASN A 35 -0.84 16.73 -6.27
CA ASN A 35 0.37 17.12 -7.01
C ASN A 35 0.64 18.59 -7.37
N VAL A 36 -0.08 19.61 -6.85
CA VAL A 36 0.32 21.00 -7.22
C VAL A 36 0.22 22.04 -6.10
N ALA A 37 -0.70 21.90 -5.15
CA ALA A 37 -0.71 22.66 -3.89
C ALA A 37 -0.41 21.78 -2.66
N GLY A 38 -0.30 20.47 -2.89
CA GLY A 38 -0.23 19.42 -1.87
C GLY A 38 1.14 18.75 -1.77
N ASP A 39 2.20 19.25 -2.40
CA ASP A 39 3.53 18.63 -2.29
C ASP A 39 4.06 18.65 -0.87
N VAL A 40 3.88 19.74 -0.13
CA VAL A 40 4.30 19.82 1.28
C VAL A 40 3.43 18.89 2.14
N VAL A 41 2.11 18.92 1.97
CA VAL A 41 1.19 18.07 2.74
C VAL A 41 1.41 16.59 2.42
N GLY A 42 1.57 16.24 1.14
CA GLY A 42 1.83 14.90 0.65
C GLY A 42 3.22 14.38 1.07
N ALA A 43 4.24 15.23 1.03
CA ALA A 43 5.58 14.89 1.54
C ALA A 43 5.58 14.73 3.08
N VAL A 44 4.86 15.60 3.79
CA VAL A 44 4.69 15.49 5.25
C VAL A 44 3.93 14.20 5.60
N MET A 45 2.82 13.91 4.94
CA MET A 45 2.05 12.67 5.16
C MET A 45 2.88 11.43 4.80
N THR A 46 3.63 11.45 3.70
CA THR A 46 4.56 10.36 3.34
C THR A 46 5.66 10.20 4.40
N GLY A 47 6.24 11.30 4.87
CA GLY A 47 7.24 11.31 5.93
C GLY A 47 6.69 10.75 7.24
N VAL A 48 5.48 11.14 7.64
CA VAL A 48 4.78 10.61 8.82
C VAL A 48 4.54 9.11 8.69
N MET A 49 4.11 8.63 7.52
CA MET A 49 3.92 7.21 7.26
C MET A 49 5.23 6.42 7.36
N ILE A 50 6.32 6.94 6.77
CA ILE A 50 7.65 6.33 6.84
C ILE A 50 8.17 6.30 8.28
N VAL A 51 8.05 7.41 9.02
CA VAL A 51 8.50 7.48 10.42
C VAL A 51 7.72 6.51 11.29
N ASN A 52 6.39 6.44 11.14
CA ASN A 52 5.56 5.47 11.86
C ASN A 52 5.94 4.02 11.50
N TRP A 53 6.18 3.74 10.21
CA TRP A 53 6.64 2.43 9.76
C TRP A 53 8.00 2.07 10.36
N LEU A 54 8.98 2.97 10.38
CA LEU A 54 10.29 2.74 10.96
C LEU A 54 10.22 2.45 12.47
N ASP A 55 9.40 3.19 13.21
CA ASP A 55 9.18 2.95 14.64
C ASP A 55 8.56 1.57 14.90
N MET A 56 7.50 1.23 14.17
CA MET A 56 6.85 -0.08 14.27
C MET A 56 7.75 -1.22 13.82
N LEU A 57 8.59 -1.00 12.80
CA LEU A 57 9.57 -1.96 12.33
C LEU A 57 10.63 -2.22 13.42
N GLY A 58 11.07 -1.18 14.13
CA GLY A 58 11.94 -1.33 15.31
C GLY A 58 11.31 -2.23 16.38
N GLY A 59 10.04 -2.01 16.71
CA GLY A 59 9.28 -2.87 17.63
C GLY A 59 9.16 -4.32 17.14
N ALA A 60 8.83 -4.51 15.87
CA ALA A 60 8.72 -5.82 15.24
C ALA A 60 10.06 -6.57 15.24
N ARG A 61 11.18 -5.89 14.95
CA ARG A 61 12.53 -6.49 15.03
C ARG A 61 12.86 -6.97 16.42
N ASN A 62 12.63 -6.13 17.44
CA ASN A 62 12.89 -6.50 18.83
C ASN A 62 12.03 -7.71 19.26
N TRP A 63 10.77 -7.74 18.82
CA TRP A 63 9.89 -8.87 19.08
C TRP A 63 10.39 -10.15 18.38
N VAL A 64 10.79 -10.08 17.11
CA VAL A 64 11.35 -11.24 16.37
C VAL A 64 12.63 -11.73 17.04
N ALA A 65 13.56 -10.85 17.40
CA ALA A 65 14.80 -11.23 18.08
C ALA A 65 14.55 -11.99 19.40
N ALA A 66 13.49 -11.62 20.13
CA ALA A 66 13.14 -12.24 21.41
C ALA A 66 12.28 -13.51 21.28
N ASN A 67 11.52 -13.67 20.20
CA ASN A 67 10.50 -14.71 20.08
C ASN A 67 10.73 -15.69 18.91
N LYS A 68 11.73 -15.45 18.04
CA LYS A 68 11.96 -16.35 16.90
C LYS A 68 12.39 -17.74 17.37
N THR A 69 11.82 -18.72 16.71
CA THR A 69 12.16 -20.12 16.85
C THR A 69 12.77 -20.64 15.54
N ASN A 70 13.21 -21.89 15.52
CA ASN A 70 13.67 -22.55 14.30
C ASN A 70 12.51 -23.02 13.39
N ASP A 71 11.25 -22.82 13.80
CA ASP A 71 10.08 -23.21 13.03
C ASP A 71 9.41 -22.00 12.36
N LEU A 72 9.37 -22.02 11.02
CA LEU A 72 8.87 -20.90 10.23
C LEU A 72 7.36 -20.68 10.42
N VAL A 73 6.57 -21.76 10.50
CA VAL A 73 5.11 -21.69 10.62
C VAL A 73 4.73 -21.05 11.95
N THR A 74 5.35 -21.52 13.04
CA THR A 74 5.18 -20.97 14.38
C THR A 74 5.56 -19.50 14.45
N ASN A 75 6.68 -19.11 13.81
CA ASN A 75 7.10 -17.71 13.76
C ASN A 75 6.08 -16.82 13.02
N LEU A 76 5.50 -17.32 11.92
CA LEU A 76 4.43 -16.62 11.20
C LEU A 76 3.18 -16.45 12.06
N GLU A 77 2.70 -17.54 12.67
CA GLU A 77 1.51 -17.53 13.51
C GLU A 77 1.66 -16.58 14.71
N ASN A 78 2.79 -16.65 15.40
CA ASN A 78 3.08 -15.76 16.52
C ASN A 78 3.23 -14.31 16.07
N GLY A 79 3.85 -14.06 14.91
CA GLY A 79 4.00 -12.72 14.35
C GLY A 79 2.66 -12.09 13.97
N VAL A 80 1.78 -12.87 13.32
CA VAL A 80 0.40 -12.45 13.00
C VAL A 80 -0.38 -12.19 14.29
N LYS A 81 -0.28 -13.08 15.29
CA LYS A 81 -0.93 -12.88 16.58
C LYS A 81 -0.45 -11.60 17.26
N ALA A 82 0.85 -11.35 17.33
CA ALA A 82 1.41 -10.13 17.90
C ALA A 82 0.91 -8.86 17.17
N TRP A 83 0.80 -8.92 15.84
CA TRP A 83 0.24 -7.83 15.06
C TRP A 83 -1.25 -7.60 15.34
N VAL A 84 -2.05 -8.67 15.44
CA VAL A 84 -3.49 -8.58 15.80
C VAL A 84 -3.67 -8.05 17.21
N ASP A 85 -2.91 -8.56 18.18
CA ASP A 85 -2.98 -8.13 19.58
C ASP A 85 -2.60 -6.65 19.71
N TYR A 86 -1.55 -6.19 19.01
CA TYR A 86 -1.21 -4.76 18.97
C TYR A 86 -2.30 -3.92 18.31
N THR A 87 -2.79 -4.35 17.15
CA THR A 87 -3.80 -3.64 16.34
C THR A 87 -5.12 -3.50 17.09
N SER A 88 -5.54 -4.54 17.82
CA SER A 88 -6.82 -4.56 18.55
C SER A 88 -6.77 -3.84 19.90
N ALA A 89 -5.59 -3.53 20.42
CA ALA A 89 -5.44 -2.92 21.74
C ALA A 89 -6.02 -1.49 21.85
N SER A 90 -6.06 -0.73 20.76
CA SER A 90 -6.73 0.58 20.72
C SER A 90 -6.97 1.07 19.29
N ALA A 91 -7.90 2.01 19.11
CA ALA A 91 -8.13 2.66 17.82
C ALA A 91 -6.87 3.35 17.27
N TRP A 92 -6.05 3.94 18.14
CA TRP A 92 -4.80 4.57 17.72
C TRP A 92 -3.75 3.55 17.28
N ASN A 93 -3.59 2.44 18.01
CA ASN A 93 -2.71 1.36 17.59
C ASN A 93 -3.16 0.74 16.26
N ALA A 94 -4.46 0.64 16.03
CA ALA A 94 -5.00 0.19 14.75
C ALA A 94 -4.61 1.11 13.59
N VAL A 95 -4.75 2.44 13.76
CA VAL A 95 -4.32 3.41 12.75
C VAL A 95 -2.82 3.27 12.47
N ARG A 96 -2.00 3.19 13.52
CA ARG A 96 -0.56 3.04 13.39
C ARG A 96 -0.17 1.75 12.67
N SER A 97 -0.77 0.61 13.07
CA SER A 97 -0.43 -0.70 12.51
C SER A 97 -0.85 -0.82 11.05
N ILE A 98 -2.05 -0.35 10.70
CA ILE A 98 -2.53 -0.33 9.32
C ILE A 98 -1.64 0.57 8.46
N ALA A 99 -1.32 1.77 8.94
CA ALA A 99 -0.44 2.70 8.24
C ALA A 99 0.95 2.09 7.99
N ALA A 100 1.55 1.45 9.00
CA ALA A 100 2.83 0.77 8.86
C ALA A 100 2.77 -0.42 7.90
N THR A 101 1.70 -1.22 7.93
CA THR A 101 1.49 -2.35 7.00
C THR A 101 1.33 -1.86 5.57
N ILE A 102 0.59 -0.77 5.36
CA ILE A 102 0.46 -0.09 4.07
C ILE A 102 1.83 0.28 3.53
N THR A 103 2.67 0.94 4.34
CA THR A 103 4.03 1.32 3.92
C THR A 103 4.91 0.09 3.68
N ALA A 104 4.80 -0.96 4.50
CA ALA A 104 5.58 -2.18 4.35
C ALA A 104 5.27 -2.93 3.04
N VAL A 105 4.01 -2.93 2.59
CA VAL A 105 3.59 -3.66 1.37
C VAL A 105 3.65 -2.77 0.12
N GLY A 106 3.19 -1.52 0.24
CA GLY A 106 2.98 -0.60 -0.88
C GLY A 106 4.02 0.52 -1.00
N GLY A 107 4.99 0.61 -0.09
CA GLY A 107 6.02 1.65 -0.11
C GLY A 107 6.94 1.52 -1.32
N THR A 108 6.74 2.37 -2.34
CA THR A 108 7.58 2.44 -3.55
C THR A 108 8.15 3.84 -3.76
N VAL A 109 9.38 3.92 -4.24
CA VAL A 109 9.99 5.16 -4.76
C VAL A 109 10.14 5.07 -6.27
N LEU A 110 9.81 6.14 -6.99
CA LEU A 110 9.97 6.21 -8.44
C LEU A 110 11.33 6.84 -8.78
N ILE A 111 12.17 6.09 -9.49
CA ILE A 111 13.46 6.59 -10.00
C ILE A 111 13.49 6.34 -11.51
N GLY A 112 13.52 7.41 -12.30
CA GLY A 112 13.57 7.30 -13.77
C GLY A 112 12.40 6.51 -14.38
N GLY A 113 11.21 6.55 -13.74
CA GLY A 113 10.03 5.79 -14.17
C GLY A 113 9.96 4.35 -13.66
N ILE A 114 10.98 3.88 -12.94
CA ILE A 114 11.01 2.55 -12.33
C ILE A 114 10.56 2.67 -10.87
N GLY A 115 9.55 1.90 -10.48
CA GLY A 115 9.09 1.79 -9.09
C GLY A 115 9.94 0.80 -8.31
N ILE A 116 10.67 1.28 -7.31
CA ILE A 116 11.51 0.46 -6.42
C ILE A 116 10.78 0.29 -5.08
N PRO A 117 10.40 -0.94 -4.67
CA PRO A 117 9.62 -1.17 -3.45
C PRO A 117 10.51 -1.13 -2.20
N TYR A 118 10.70 0.05 -1.62
CA TYR A 118 11.48 0.22 -0.38
C TYR A 118 10.81 -0.43 0.83
N GLY A 119 9.46 -0.44 0.90
CA GLY A 119 8.73 -0.94 2.05
C GLY A 119 8.95 -2.43 2.25
N LEU A 120 8.79 -3.20 1.16
CA LEU A 120 8.85 -4.65 1.19
C LEU A 120 10.29 -5.13 1.39
N ILE A 121 11.22 -4.55 0.62
CA ILE A 121 12.66 -4.87 0.72
C ILE A 121 13.21 -4.44 2.09
N GLY A 122 12.88 -3.23 2.54
CA GLY A 122 13.36 -2.69 3.81
C GLY A 122 12.82 -3.47 5.00
N THR A 123 11.54 -3.82 5.00
CA THR A 123 10.93 -4.66 6.06
C THR A 123 11.59 -6.04 6.09
N ALA A 124 11.74 -6.70 4.93
CA ALA A 124 12.35 -8.02 4.86
C ALA A 124 13.80 -8.00 5.35
N ALA A 125 14.62 -7.06 4.88
CA ALA A 125 16.02 -6.93 5.29
C ALA A 125 16.16 -6.66 6.80
N ALA A 126 15.29 -5.81 7.35
CA ALA A 126 15.27 -5.51 8.77
C ALA A 126 14.91 -6.73 9.63
N LEU A 127 13.92 -7.53 9.22
CA LEU A 127 13.49 -8.71 9.98
C LEU A 127 14.44 -9.91 9.81
N LEU A 128 15.08 -10.06 8.66
CA LEU A 128 16.11 -11.09 8.43
C LEU A 128 17.35 -10.90 9.32
N THR A 129 17.61 -9.66 9.73
CA THR A 129 18.76 -9.29 10.56
C THR A 129 18.39 -9.12 12.04
N ALA A 130 17.18 -9.53 12.45
CA ALA A 130 16.73 -9.58 13.84
C ALA A 130 17.07 -10.93 14.49
#